data_AF-A0A2W4WIY7-F1
#
_entry.id   AF-A0A2W4WIY7-F1
#
_cell.length_a   1.000
_cell.length_b   1.000
_cell.length_c   1.000
_cell.angle_alpha   90.00
_cell.angle_beta   90.00
_cell.angle_gamma   90.00
#
_symmetry.space_group_name_H-M   'P 1'
#
loop_
_entity.id
_entity.type
_entity.pdbx_description
1 polymer ?
#
loop_
_entity_poly.entity_id
_entity_poly.type
_entity_poly.pdbx_seq_one_letter_code
_entity_poly.pdbx_strand_id
1 'polypeptide(L)'
;MASQNTRRAAGGFIRDFQAFILKGNVIDLAVAVIIGGAFGKIVTSLIEDIITPLLLNPALKAANVEDLAKLQINGIKYGVFLASVINFLVIAFVIFLIIRSFESMKRKEVREEAIAEVKPDPQERLTLAVERLAEVMESK
;
A
#
# COMPACT_ATOMS: atom_id res chain seq x y z
N MET A 1 -5.35 46.06 45.68
CA MET A 1 -4.68 45.73 44.40
C MET A 1 -4.49 44.22 44.32
N ALA A 2 -5.49 43.46 43.87
CA ALA A 2 -5.36 42.03 43.64
C ALA A 2 -6.44 41.59 42.65
N SER A 3 -6.06 41.32 41.40
CA SER A 3 -6.75 40.44 40.43
C SER A 3 -6.29 40.77 39.00
N GLN A 4 -5.17 40.21 38.52
CA GLN A 4 -4.89 40.20 37.05
C GLN A 4 -4.09 38.99 36.51
N ASN A 5 -3.60 38.03 37.31
CA ASN A 5 -2.60 37.06 36.82
C ASN A 5 -3.09 35.66 36.38
N THR A 6 -4.39 35.35 36.35
CA THR A 6 -4.83 33.96 36.11
C THR A 6 -5.16 33.61 34.64
N ARG A 7 -5.02 34.54 33.67
CA ARG A 7 -5.49 34.31 32.28
C ARG A 7 -4.45 33.78 31.26
N ARG A 8 -3.19 33.54 31.64
CA ARG A 8 -2.10 33.24 30.67
C ARG A 8 -1.62 31.78 30.58
N ALA A 9 -2.04 30.87 31.46
CA ALA A 9 -1.48 29.52 31.51
C ALA A 9 -1.99 28.58 30.40
N ALA A 10 -3.28 28.63 30.04
CA ALA A 10 -3.87 27.71 29.05
C ALA A 10 -3.40 27.97 27.61
N GLY A 11 -3.03 29.21 27.28
CA GLY A 11 -2.50 29.57 25.96
C GLY A 11 -1.06 29.10 25.72
N GLY A 12 -0.30 28.85 26.79
CA GLY A 12 1.08 28.34 26.71
C GLY A 12 1.09 26.89 26.23
N PHE A 13 0.44 25.99 26.98
CA PHE A 13 0.39 24.57 26.64
C PHE A 13 -0.19 24.29 25.24
N ILE A 14 -1.29 24.95 24.87
CA ILE A 14 -1.90 24.75 23.54
C ILE A 14 -0.98 25.26 22.41
N ARG A 15 -0.25 26.36 22.63
CA ARG A 15 0.73 26.87 21.64
C ARG A 15 1.96 25.98 21.57
N ASP A 16 2.45 25.48 22.70
CA ASP A 16 3.59 24.58 22.78
C ASP A 16 3.25 23.23 22.11
N PHE A 17 2.03 22.74 22.33
CA PHE A 17 1.49 21.56 21.66
C PHE A 17 1.32 21.78 20.15
N GLN A 18 0.77 22.93 19.74
CA GLN A 18 0.66 23.28 18.32
C GLN A 18 2.04 23.37 17.67
N ALA A 19 3.03 23.99 18.31
CA ALA A 19 4.40 24.08 17.82
C ALA A 19 5.07 22.69 17.72
N PHE A 20 4.77 21.78 18.65
CA PHE A 20 5.23 20.40 18.61
C PHE A 20 4.64 19.60 17.44
N ILE A 21 3.32 19.71 17.21
CA ILE A 21 2.66 19.03 16.08
C ILE A 21 3.11 19.63 14.74
N LEU A 22 3.31 20.95 14.65
CA LEU A 22 3.79 21.64 13.45
C LEU A 22 5.22 21.30 13.05
N LYS A 23 5.94 20.43 13.79
CA LYS A 23 7.30 19.98 13.49
C LYS A 23 7.42 19.12 12.20
N GLY A 24 6.40 19.15 11.32
CA GLY A 24 6.33 18.47 10.01
C GLY A 24 6.24 16.95 10.12
N ASN A 25 7.32 16.34 10.60
CA ASN A 25 7.50 14.90 10.75
C ASN A 25 6.41 14.22 11.62
N VAL A 26 5.80 14.93 12.57
CA VAL A 26 4.77 14.37 13.46
C VAL A 26 3.41 14.26 12.76
N ILE A 27 3.06 15.23 11.90
CA ILE A 27 1.79 15.20 11.16
C ILE A 27 1.81 14.08 10.12
N ASP A 28 2.90 13.97 9.36
CA ASP A 28 3.04 12.93 8.33
C ASP A 28 3.02 11.53 8.95
N LEU A 29 3.70 11.35 10.09
CA LEU A 29 3.64 10.11 10.86
C LEU A 29 2.22 9.81 11.35
N ALA A 30 1.52 10.81 11.91
CA ALA A 30 0.15 10.63 12.42
C ALA A 30 -0.82 10.23 11.30
N VAL A 31 -0.73 10.88 10.14
CA VAL A 31 -1.54 10.56 8.96
C VAL A 31 -1.22 9.14 8.48
N ALA A 32 0.06 8.77 8.38
CA ALA A 32 0.47 7.43 7.97
C ALA A 32 -0.09 6.33 8.89
N VAL A 33 -0.07 6.54 10.21
CA VAL A 33 -0.61 5.58 11.19
C VAL A 33 -2.12 5.47 11.09
N ILE A 34 -2.84 6.59 10.95
CA ILE A 34 -4.31 6.59 10.83
C ILE A 34 -4.75 5.87 9.54
N ILE A 35 -4.12 6.21 8.41
CA ILE A 35 -4.41 5.58 7.12
C ILE A 35 -4.02 4.10 7.16
N GLY A 36 -2.86 3.75 7.71
CA GLY A 36 -2.42 2.36 7.86
C GLY A 36 -3.40 1.52 8.69
N GLY A 37 -3.89 2.07 9.81
CA GLY A 37 -4.89 1.41 10.65
C GLY A 37 -6.24 1.24 9.95
N ALA A 38 -6.70 2.25 9.21
CA ALA A 38 -7.95 2.18 8.44
C ALA A 38 -7.84 1.19 7.26
N PHE A 39 -6.73 1.24 6.52
CA PHE A 39 -6.47 0.32 5.41
C PHE A 39 -6.34 -1.12 5.88
N GLY A 40 -5.69 -1.36 7.02
CA GLY A 40 -5.64 -2.68 7.66
C GLY A 40 -7.03 -3.29 7.86
N LYS A 41 -8.01 -2.51 8.33
CA LYS A 41 -9.40 -2.99 8.49
C LYS A 41 -10.06 -3.37 7.16
N ILE A 42 -9.80 -2.62 6.09
CA ILE A 42 -10.32 -2.94 4.75
C ILE A 42 -9.76 -4.27 4.27
N VAL A 43 -8.45 -4.49 4.44
CA VAL A 43 -7.79 -5.74 4.08
C VAL A 43 -8.35 -6.90 4.92
N THR A 44 -8.49 -6.72 6.23
CA THR A 44 -9.08 -7.72 7.12
C THR A 44 -10.50 -8.09 6.69
N SER A 45 -11.38 -7.10 6.41
CA SER A 45 -12.75 -7.36 5.97
C SER A 45 -12.81 -8.07 4.63
N LEU A 46 -11.97 -7.70 3.65
CA LEU A 46 -11.87 -8.43 2.38
C LEU A 46 -11.55 -9.92 2.61
N ILE A 47 -10.75 -10.23 3.63
CA ILE A 47 -10.30 -11.60 3.86
C ILE A 47 -11.32 -12.38 4.69
N GLU A 48 -11.80 -11.81 5.78
CA GLU A 48 -12.75 -12.46 6.68
C GLU A 48 -14.13 -12.57 6.03
N ASP A 49 -14.59 -11.53 5.34
CA ASP A 49 -15.96 -11.45 4.84
C ASP A 49 -16.11 -11.94 3.38
N ILE A 50 -15.03 -11.95 2.59
CA ILE A 50 -15.09 -12.36 1.17
C ILE A 50 -14.23 -13.59 0.90
N ILE A 51 -12.92 -13.54 1.14
CA ILE A 51 -12.02 -14.64 0.77
C ILE A 51 -12.30 -15.90 1.59
N THR A 52 -12.45 -15.79 2.90
CA THR A 52 -12.67 -16.94 3.79
C THR A 52 -13.96 -17.69 3.46
N PRO A 53 -15.14 -17.06 3.34
CA PRO A 53 -16.36 -17.79 3.00
C PRO A 53 -16.38 -18.31 1.55
N LEU A 54 -15.71 -17.66 0.61
CA LEU A 54 -15.73 -18.07 -0.80
C LEU A 54 -14.67 -19.10 -1.18
N LEU A 55 -13.48 -19.05 -0.56
CA LEU A 55 -12.36 -19.95 -0.88
C LEU A 55 -12.11 -20.97 0.22
N LEU A 56 -12.05 -20.56 1.50
CA LEU A 56 -11.70 -21.46 2.58
C LEU A 56 -12.88 -22.36 2.98
N ASN A 57 -14.09 -21.84 3.18
CA ASN A 57 -15.23 -22.67 3.59
C ASN A 57 -15.54 -23.85 2.63
N PRO A 58 -15.54 -23.68 1.29
CA PRO A 58 -15.70 -24.81 0.39
C PRO A 58 -14.47 -25.73 0.35
N ALA A 59 -13.24 -25.20 0.47
CA ALA A 59 -12.04 -26.03 0.56
C ALA A 59 -11.99 -26.89 1.84
N LEU A 60 -12.46 -26.34 2.97
CA LEU A 60 -12.54 -27.03 4.26
C LEU A 60 -13.64 -28.10 4.28
N LYS A 61 -14.79 -27.80 3.65
CA LYS A 61 -15.83 -28.81 3.41
C LYS A 61 -15.34 -29.96 2.53
N ALA A 62 -14.56 -29.68 1.49
CA ALA A 62 -13.94 -30.71 0.65
C ALA A 62 -12.91 -31.58 1.41
N ALA A 63 -12.29 -31.03 2.46
CA ALA A 63 -11.32 -31.73 3.30
C ALA A 63 -11.94 -32.52 4.48
N ASN A 64 -13.28 -32.61 4.60
CA ASN A 64 -13.99 -33.22 5.75
C ASN A 64 -13.66 -32.58 7.12
N VAL A 65 -13.10 -31.37 7.12
CA VAL A 65 -12.85 -30.61 8.35
C VAL A 65 -13.85 -29.46 8.36
N GLU A 66 -15.08 -29.77 8.79
CA GLU A 66 -16.20 -28.83 8.80
C GLU A 66 -15.91 -27.59 9.68
N ASP A 67 -14.97 -27.71 10.62
CA ASP A 67 -14.59 -26.61 11.48
C ASP A 67 -13.18 -26.81 12.07
N LEU A 68 -12.16 -26.28 11.38
CA LEU A 68 -10.78 -26.27 11.90
C LEU A 68 -10.74 -25.69 13.30
N ALA A 69 -11.55 -24.67 13.60
CA ALA A 69 -11.60 -24.00 14.90
C ALA A 69 -12.15 -24.86 16.05
N LYS A 70 -12.88 -25.95 15.74
CA LYS A 70 -13.40 -26.89 16.76
C LYS A 70 -12.44 -28.03 17.07
N LEU A 71 -11.35 -28.15 16.31
CA LEU A 71 -10.32 -29.14 16.60
C LEU A 71 -9.63 -28.83 17.93
N GLN A 72 -9.79 -29.75 18.87
CA GLN A 72 -9.18 -29.69 20.18
C GLN A 72 -8.71 -31.08 20.61
N ILE A 73 -7.52 -31.13 21.22
CA ILE A 73 -6.99 -32.33 21.87
C ILE A 73 -6.85 -31.97 23.35
N ASN A 74 -7.50 -32.73 24.23
CA ASN A 74 -7.45 -32.54 25.68
C ASN A 74 -7.77 -31.10 26.15
N GLY A 75 -8.72 -30.43 25.49
CA GLY A 75 -9.12 -29.05 25.80
C GLY A 75 -8.23 -27.95 25.20
N ILE A 76 -7.14 -28.32 24.51
CA ILE A 76 -6.28 -27.38 23.79
C ILE A 76 -6.87 -27.13 22.40
N LYS A 77 -7.38 -25.91 22.17
CA LYS A 77 -8.00 -25.47 20.90
C LYS A 77 -6.95 -25.09 19.84
N TYR A 78 -6.11 -26.04 19.43
CA TYR A 78 -5.10 -25.82 18.37
C TYR A 78 -5.73 -25.40 17.04
N GLY A 79 -6.99 -25.79 16.82
CA GLY A 79 -7.80 -25.37 15.69
C GLY A 79 -7.90 -23.87 15.48
N VAL A 80 -8.10 -23.11 16.57
CA VAL A 80 -8.21 -21.64 16.52
C VAL A 80 -6.86 -21.03 16.15
N PHE A 81 -5.77 -21.55 16.72
CA PHE A 81 -4.43 -21.09 16.39
C PHE A 81 -4.08 -21.35 14.92
N LEU A 82 -4.35 -22.55 14.42
CA LEU A 82 -4.12 -22.90 13.02
C LEU A 82 -4.95 -22.03 12.06
N ALA A 83 -6.21 -21.74 12.41
CA ALA A 83 -7.05 -20.81 11.67
C ALA A 83 -6.44 -19.40 11.63
N SER A 84 -5.89 -18.90 12.75
CA SER A 84 -5.19 -17.62 12.79
C SER A 84 -3.93 -17.59 11.93
N VAL A 85 -3.16 -18.69 11.89
CA VAL A 85 -1.97 -18.82 11.02
C VAL A 85 -2.37 -18.79 9.55
N ILE A 86 -3.41 -19.53 9.17
CA ILE A 86 -3.92 -19.52 7.80
C ILE A 86 -4.41 -18.12 7.42
N ASN A 87 -5.17 -17.45 8.30
CA ASN A 87 -5.62 -16.07 8.08
C ASN A 87 -4.44 -15.11 7.83
N PHE A 88 -3.39 -15.21 8.65
CA PHE A 88 -2.18 -14.41 8.47
C PHE A 88 -1.50 -14.63 7.11
N LEU A 89 -1.41 -15.89 6.66
CA LEU A 89 -0.83 -16.21 5.34
C LEU A 89 -1.69 -15.64 4.19
N VAL A 90 -3.02 -15.70 4.31
CA VAL A 90 -3.93 -15.11 3.32
C VAL A 90 -3.78 -13.59 3.29
N ILE A 91 -3.71 -12.92 4.45
CA ILE A 91 -3.45 -11.47 4.56
C ILE A 91 -2.14 -11.10 3.87
N ALA A 92 -1.05 -11.82 4.17
CA ALA A 92 0.24 -11.58 3.55
C ALA A 92 0.17 -11.75 2.02
N PHE A 93 -0.55 -12.77 1.54
CA PHE A 93 -0.72 -13.02 0.11
C PHE A 93 -1.55 -11.94 -0.60
N VAL A 94 -2.64 -11.47 0.01
CA VAL A 94 -3.47 -10.40 -0.55
C VAL A 94 -2.70 -9.08 -0.62
N ILE A 95 -1.99 -8.73 0.46
CA ILE A 95 -1.12 -7.54 0.46
C ILE A 95 -0.06 -7.64 -0.63
N PHE A 96 0.57 -8.81 -0.78
CA PHE A 96 1.53 -9.06 -1.85
C PHE A 96 0.92 -8.85 -3.24
N LEU A 97 -0.28 -9.37 -3.51
CA LEU A 97 -0.96 -9.17 -4.78
C LEU A 97 -1.26 -7.68 -5.05
N ILE A 98 -1.69 -6.94 -4.04
CA ILE A 98 -1.96 -5.50 -4.14
C ILE A 98 -0.67 -4.75 -4.49
N ILE A 99 0.40 -4.95 -3.73
CA ILE A 99 1.70 -4.31 -3.98
C ILE A 99 2.21 -4.65 -5.39
N ARG A 100 2.16 -5.92 -5.78
CA ARG A 100 2.55 -6.38 -7.11
C ARG A 100 1.71 -5.74 -8.22
N SER A 101 0.41 -5.54 -8.00
CA SER A 101 -0.47 -4.86 -8.96
C SER A 101 -0.07 -3.39 -9.15
N PHE A 102 0.16 -2.67 -8.04
CA PHE A 102 0.63 -1.29 -8.07
C PHE A 102 2.02 -1.15 -8.72
N GLU A 103 2.94 -2.06 -8.42
CA GLU A 103 4.27 -2.06 -9.02
C GLU A 103 4.22 -2.36 -10.53
N SER A 104 3.37 -3.30 -10.96
CA SER A 104 3.13 -3.62 -12.36
C SER A 104 2.58 -2.42 -13.16
N MET A 105 1.69 -1.63 -12.56
CA MET A 105 1.16 -0.41 -13.18
C MET A 105 2.22 0.69 -13.32
N LYS A 106 2.98 0.98 -12.26
CA LYS A 106 4.07 1.98 -12.32
C LYS A 106 5.16 1.59 -13.31
N ARG A 107 5.46 0.30 -13.45
CA ARG A 107 6.42 -0.20 -14.43
C ARG A 107 5.96 0.00 -15.88
N LYS A 108 4.66 0.19 -16.11
CA LYS A 108 4.09 0.49 -17.42
C LYS A 108 4.29 1.97 -17.77
N GLU A 109 4.02 2.87 -16.84
CA GLU A 109 4.23 4.33 -17.00
C GLU A 109 5.72 4.69 -17.18
N VAL A 110 6.62 4.16 -16.34
CA VAL A 110 8.07 4.39 -16.47
C VAL A 110 8.64 3.82 -17.78
N ARG A 111 8.06 2.72 -18.29
CA ARG A 111 8.46 2.16 -19.59
C ARG A 111 7.92 2.99 -20.75
N GLU A 112 6.74 3.57 -20.60
CA GLU A 112 6.11 4.42 -21.62
C GLU A 112 6.80 5.79 -21.70
N GLU A 113 7.19 6.36 -20.55
CA GLU A 113 8.05 7.54 -20.43
C GLU A 113 9.44 7.28 -21.01
N ALA A 114 10.09 6.16 -20.67
CA ALA A 114 11.40 5.80 -21.24
C ALA A 114 11.37 5.55 -22.76
N ILE A 115 10.23 5.15 -23.34
CA ILE A 115 10.07 5.01 -24.79
C ILE A 115 9.70 6.36 -25.43
N ALA A 116 8.99 7.24 -24.70
CA ALA A 116 8.65 8.58 -25.15
C ALA A 116 9.87 9.53 -25.12
N GLU A 117 10.77 9.39 -24.15
CA GLU A 117 12.04 10.13 -24.06
C GLU A 117 13.05 9.74 -25.15
N VAL A 118 12.92 8.51 -25.70
CA VAL A 118 13.74 8.05 -26.83
C VAL A 118 13.17 8.50 -28.18
N LYS A 119 12.03 9.22 -28.21
CA LYS A 119 11.67 9.94 -29.44
C LYS A 119 12.66 11.10 -29.59
N PRO A 120 13.47 11.12 -30.66
CA PRO A 120 14.43 12.19 -30.86
C PRO A 120 13.69 13.52 -30.88
N ASP A 121 14.24 14.53 -30.21
CA ASP A 121 13.74 15.91 -30.25
C ASP A 121 13.55 16.32 -31.73
N PRO A 122 12.59 17.21 -32.08
CA PRO A 122 12.40 17.63 -33.47
C PRO A 122 13.70 18.03 -34.18
N GLN A 123 14.68 18.59 -33.46
CA GLN A 123 15.99 18.93 -33.99
C GLN A 123 16.83 17.68 -34.33
N GLU A 124 16.85 16.68 -33.45
CA GLU A 124 17.55 15.41 -33.66
C GLU A 124 16.93 14.60 -34.83
N ARG A 125 15.61 14.72 -35.04
CA ARG A 125 14.93 14.17 -36.22
C ARG A 125 15.35 14.83 -37.53
N LEU A 126 15.62 16.15 -37.51
CA LEU A 126 16.15 16.86 -38.67
C LEU A 126 17.58 16.39 -38.98
N THR A 127 18.43 16.27 -37.96
CA THR A 127 19.81 15.79 -38.13
C THR A 127 19.85 14.37 -38.70
N LEU A 128 19.04 13.46 -38.16
CA LEU A 128 18.92 12.08 -38.68
C LEU A 128 18.34 12.02 -40.10
N ALA A 129 17.43 12.93 -40.45
CA ALA A 129 16.88 13.00 -41.80
C ALA A 129 17.92 13.50 -42.82
N VAL A 130 18.76 14.46 -42.42
CA VAL A 130 19.87 14.96 -43.25
C VAL A 130 20.94 13.88 -43.45
N GLU A 131 21.32 13.15 -42.39
CA GLU A 131 22.25 12.01 -42.51
C GLU A 131 21.73 10.92 -43.47
N ARG A 132 20.46 10.54 -43.36
CA ARG A 132 19.84 9.57 -44.28
C ARG A 132 19.82 10.04 -45.73
N LEU A 133 19.61 11.34 -45.97
CA LEU A 133 19.65 11.91 -47.31
C LEU A 133 21.07 11.92 -47.87
N ALA A 134 22.08 12.18 -47.04
CA ALA A 134 23.48 12.13 -47.42
C ALA A 134 23.89 10.70 -47.83
N GLU A 135 23.56 9.68 -47.04
CA GLU A 135 23.82 8.27 -47.40
C GLU A 135 23.17 7.87 -48.74
N VAL A 136 21.92 8.30 -48.98
CA VAL A 136 21.22 7.96 -50.24
C VAL A 136 21.87 8.64 -51.45
N MET A 137 22.36 9.87 -51.28
CA MET A 137 23.09 10.57 -52.35
C MET A 137 24.47 9.96 -52.59
N GLU A 138 25.14 9.47 -51.55
CA GLU A 138 26.45 8.83 -51.66
C GLU A 138 26.36 7.38 -52.19
N SER A 139 25.20 6.75 -52.00
CA SER A 139 24.87 5.42 -52.55
C SER A 139 24.46 5.42 -54.04
N LYS A 140 24.41 6.59 -54.68
CA LYS A 140 24.09 6.76 -56.11
C LYS A 140 25.28 7.30 -56.90
#